data_AF-A0A1C3E6M0-F1
#
_entry.id   AF-A0A1C3E6M0-F1
#
_cell.length_a   1.000
_cell.length_b   1.000
_cell.length_c   1.000
_cell.angle_alpha   90.00
_cell.angle_beta   90.00
_cell.angle_gamma   90.00
#
_symmetry.space_group_name_H-M   'P 1'
#
loop_
_entity.id
_entity.type
_entity.pdbx_description
1 polymer ?
#
loop_
_entity_poly.entity_id
_entity_poly.type
_entity_poly.pdbx_seq_one_letter_code
_entity_poly.pdbx_strand_id
1 'polypeptide(L)'
;MLKSMIMTTCRLSLVVAIVCGVIVSLPVGAQEDAKPAKKPAQGVAQPFNLPDSIKLTDEQTKKLEELKKEATPKLEAAVKKVEDVLTKDQKKARKTASDTAKAAGKKGKELKDAVTEALKLSDEQKESMAKAEKELTDLQKATREQVVAMLTDEQKANLPTPGKKKAKAK
;
A
#
# COMPACT_ATOMS: atom_id res chain seq x y z
N MET A 1 -5.28 -45.82 -33.28
CA MET A 1 -4.55 -45.86 -31.99
C MET A 1 -3.32 -44.96 -32.09
N LEU A 2 -3.08 -44.17 -31.04
CA LEU A 2 -1.85 -43.48 -30.57
C LEU A 2 -0.91 -42.82 -31.61
N LYS A 3 -0.76 -41.48 -31.66
CA LYS A 3 0.04 -40.59 -30.77
C LYS A 3 1.55 -40.89 -30.72
N SER A 4 2.35 -39.96 -31.24
CA SER A 4 3.54 -39.35 -30.59
C SER A 4 4.22 -38.43 -31.60
N MET A 5 4.03 -37.11 -31.56
CA MET A 5 4.57 -36.10 -30.63
C MET A 5 6.03 -35.73 -30.95
N ILE A 6 6.13 -34.52 -31.50
CA ILE A 6 7.28 -33.87 -32.12
C ILE A 6 8.25 -33.39 -31.04
N MET A 7 9.50 -33.82 -31.20
CA MET A 7 10.68 -33.36 -30.50
C MET A 7 11.42 -32.41 -31.43
N THR A 8 11.55 -31.13 -31.10
CA THR A 8 12.59 -30.28 -31.70
C THR A 8 13.01 -29.15 -30.77
N THR A 9 14.33 -29.11 -30.61
CA THR A 9 15.21 -28.36 -29.73
C THR A 9 15.47 -26.91 -30.19
N CYS A 10 15.86 -26.08 -29.21
CA CYS A 10 16.78 -24.93 -29.25
C CYS A 10 16.83 -24.00 -30.48
N ARG A 11 16.67 -22.68 -30.24
CA ARG A 11 17.66 -21.67 -30.68
C ARG A 11 17.48 -20.30 -30.01
N LEU A 12 18.57 -19.89 -29.37
CA LEU A 12 18.96 -18.56 -28.93
C LEU A 12 19.15 -17.64 -30.15
N SER A 13 18.65 -16.40 -30.14
CA SER A 13 19.19 -15.30 -30.97
C SER A 13 18.71 -13.92 -30.50
N LEU A 14 19.69 -13.14 -30.05
CA LEU A 14 19.71 -11.70 -29.78
C LEU A 14 19.99 -10.95 -31.08
N VAL A 15 19.17 -9.97 -31.49
CA VAL A 15 19.58 -8.88 -32.40
C VAL A 15 18.84 -7.58 -32.04
N VAL A 16 19.65 -6.58 -31.71
CA VAL A 16 19.34 -5.15 -31.56
C VAL A 16 19.22 -4.52 -32.96
N ALA A 17 18.21 -3.70 -33.20
CA ALA A 17 18.15 -2.82 -34.37
C ALA A 17 17.63 -1.43 -33.99
N ILE A 18 18.54 -0.47 -34.13
CA ILE A 18 18.41 0.99 -33.97
C ILE A 18 17.75 1.56 -35.23
N VAL A 19 16.69 2.37 -35.10
CA VAL A 19 16.19 3.22 -36.20
C VAL A 19 15.71 4.59 -35.69
N CYS A 20 16.44 5.61 -36.17
CA CYS A 20 16.10 7.00 -36.51
C CYS A 20 15.43 7.94 -35.51
N GLY A 21 16.21 8.94 -35.11
CA GLY A 21 15.73 10.20 -34.54
C GLY A 21 15.38 11.23 -35.61
N VAL A 22 14.32 12.00 -35.31
CA VAL A 22 14.11 13.40 -35.70
C VAL A 22 13.48 14.07 -34.48
N ILE A 23 14.25 14.86 -33.75
CA ILE A 23 13.73 15.70 -32.64
C ILE A 23 13.66 17.12 -33.17
N VAL A 24 12.43 17.61 -33.34
CA VAL A 24 12.13 19.02 -33.53
C VAL A 24 12.24 19.70 -32.16
N SER A 25 13.22 20.60 -32.02
CA SER A 25 13.35 21.45 -30.84
C SER A 25 12.31 22.59 -30.89
N LEU A 26 11.38 22.57 -29.94
CA LEU A 26 10.66 23.76 -29.47
C LEU A 26 11.11 24.05 -28.02
N PRO A 27 11.31 25.31 -27.61
CA PRO A 27 11.79 25.64 -26.28
C PRO A 27 10.65 25.39 -25.28
N VAL A 28 10.70 24.27 -24.57
CA VAL A 28 9.83 24.05 -23.42
C VAL A 28 10.38 24.92 -22.28
N GLY A 29 9.56 25.87 -21.84
CA GLY A 29 9.86 26.71 -20.69
C GLY A 29 10.12 25.85 -19.45
N ALA A 30 11.05 26.33 -18.63
CA ALA A 30 11.37 25.79 -17.32
C ALA A 30 10.10 25.58 -16.49
N GLN A 31 9.67 24.32 -16.39
CA GLN A 31 8.81 23.88 -15.31
C GLN A 31 9.75 23.25 -14.28
N GLU A 32 10.02 23.97 -13.19
CA GLU A 32 10.66 23.39 -12.01
C GLU A 32 9.97 22.07 -11.69
N ASP A 33 10.75 20.99 -11.68
CA ASP A 33 10.35 19.67 -11.24
C ASP A 33 9.94 19.74 -9.75
N ALA A 34 8.70 20.15 -9.49
CA ALA A 34 8.02 19.92 -8.23
C ALA A 34 7.88 18.42 -8.08
N LYS A 35 8.87 17.81 -7.42
CA LYS A 35 8.89 16.39 -7.06
C LYS A 35 7.52 16.01 -6.49
N PRO A 36 6.82 15.01 -7.06
CA PRO A 36 5.46 14.70 -6.63
C PRO A 36 5.47 14.43 -5.12
N ALA A 37 4.61 15.14 -4.39
CA ALA A 37 4.47 15.00 -2.95
C ALA A 37 4.29 13.51 -2.63
N LYS A 38 5.21 12.94 -1.85
CA LYS A 38 5.15 11.52 -1.45
C LYS A 38 3.81 11.29 -0.75
N LYS A 39 2.99 10.39 -1.29
CA LYS A 39 1.78 9.96 -0.59
C LYS A 39 2.19 9.37 0.76
N PRO A 40 1.51 9.76 1.86
CA PRO A 40 1.80 9.20 3.17
C PRO A 40 1.68 7.67 3.13
N ALA A 41 2.51 7.00 3.94
CA ALA A 41 2.47 5.54 4.04
C ALA A 41 1.03 5.09 4.33
N GLN A 42 0.61 3.96 3.75
CA GLN A 42 -0.78 3.53 3.80
C GLN A 42 -1.30 3.38 5.25
N GLY A 43 -0.44 3.03 6.21
CA GLY A 43 -0.78 2.94 7.63
C GLY A 43 -1.00 4.29 8.34
N VAL A 44 -0.52 5.40 7.76
CA VAL A 44 -0.69 6.76 8.29
C VAL A 44 -1.96 7.41 7.73
N ALA A 45 -2.24 7.19 6.44
CA ALA A 45 -3.40 7.81 5.77
C ALA A 45 -4.74 7.11 6.08
N GLN A 46 -4.70 5.79 6.31
CA GLN A 46 -5.89 4.93 6.45
C GLN A 46 -6.99 5.49 7.38
N PRO A 47 -6.70 5.92 8.62
CA PRO A 47 -7.74 6.33 9.56
C PRO A 47 -8.45 7.62 9.15
N PHE A 48 -7.84 8.45 8.31
CA PHE A 48 -8.42 9.71 7.81
C PHE A 48 -9.23 9.56 6.53
N ASN A 49 -9.18 8.39 5.87
CA ASN A 49 -9.86 8.20 4.60
C ASN A 49 -11.37 8.11 4.80
N LEU A 50 -12.07 9.04 4.17
CA LEU A 50 -13.52 9.08 4.06
C LEU A 50 -13.94 8.72 2.62
N PRO A 51 -15.08 8.03 2.44
CA PRO A 51 -15.72 7.86 1.14
C PRO A 51 -16.02 9.20 0.45
N ASP A 52 -15.91 9.25 -0.88
CA ASP A 52 -16.22 10.44 -1.69
C ASP A 52 -17.68 10.92 -1.55
N SER A 53 -18.57 10.05 -1.07
CA SER A 53 -19.97 10.36 -0.77
C SER A 53 -20.14 11.23 0.49
N ILE A 54 -19.12 11.37 1.34
CA ILE A 54 -19.15 12.22 2.52
C ILE A 54 -18.47 13.55 2.18
N LYS A 55 -19.29 14.60 2.02
CA LYS A 55 -18.82 15.98 1.92
C LYS A 55 -18.73 16.58 3.31
N LEU A 56 -17.54 17.04 3.69
CA LEU A 56 -17.31 17.72 4.96
C LEU A 56 -17.67 19.20 4.86
N THR A 57 -18.19 19.76 5.95
CA THR A 57 -18.31 21.22 6.11
C THR A 57 -16.93 21.84 6.38
N ASP A 58 -16.84 23.18 6.31
CA ASP A 58 -15.58 23.89 6.62
C ASP A 58 -15.13 23.64 8.06
N GLU A 59 -16.07 23.61 9.01
CA GLU A 59 -15.78 23.30 10.41
C GLU A 59 -15.25 21.87 10.60
N GLN A 60 -15.84 20.88 9.92
CA GLN A 60 -15.37 19.50 9.96
C GLN A 60 -14.02 19.35 9.29
N THR A 61 -13.78 20.06 8.19
CA THR A 61 -12.48 20.09 7.50
C THR A 61 -11.40 20.65 8.43
N LYS A 62 -11.67 21.75 9.12
CA LYS A 62 -10.74 22.33 10.10
C LYS A 62 -10.42 21.36 11.24
N LYS A 63 -11.44 20.70 11.81
CA LYS A 63 -11.26 19.66 12.85
C LYS A 63 -10.45 18.47 12.33
N LEU A 64 -10.68 18.05 11.08
CA LEU A 64 -9.92 16.96 10.47
C LEU A 64 -8.45 17.35 10.23
N GLU A 65 -8.16 18.58 9.83
CA GLU A 65 -6.80 19.07 9.67
C GLU A 65 -6.04 19.17 11.00
N GLU A 66 -6.69 19.65 12.04
CA GLU A 66 -6.13 19.67 13.40
C GLU A 66 -5.83 18.25 13.89
N LEU A 67 -6.78 17.33 13.71
CA LEU A 67 -6.58 15.92 14.04
C LEU A 67 -5.42 15.30 13.24
N LYS A 68 -5.29 15.63 11.96
CA LYS A 68 -4.16 15.19 11.14
C LYS A 68 -2.84 15.70 11.70
N LYS A 69 -2.75 16.96 12.13
CA LYS A 69 -1.52 17.52 12.72
C LYS A 69 -1.10 16.77 13.98
N GLU A 70 -2.05 16.37 14.81
CA GLU A 70 -1.76 15.65 16.05
C GLU A 70 -1.47 14.14 15.84
N ALA A 71 -2.29 13.47 15.04
CA ALA A 71 -2.24 12.01 14.91
C ALA A 71 -1.24 11.52 13.86
N THR A 72 -0.94 12.30 12.82
CA THR A 72 0.07 11.93 11.80
C THR A 72 1.43 11.58 12.39
N PRO A 73 2.08 12.41 13.24
CA PRO A 73 3.39 12.06 13.79
C PRO A 73 3.36 10.82 14.69
N LYS A 74 2.25 10.60 15.43
CA LYS A 74 2.05 9.40 16.25
C LYS A 74 1.94 8.15 15.38
N LEU A 75 1.17 8.22 14.30
CA LEU A 75 0.99 7.12 13.34
C LEU A 75 2.29 6.83 12.57
N GLU A 76 3.03 7.86 12.17
CA GLU A 76 4.34 7.70 11.52
C GLU A 76 5.34 6.99 12.44
N ALA A 77 5.38 7.37 13.73
CA ALA A 77 6.21 6.70 14.71
C ALA A 77 5.81 5.23 14.89
N ALA A 78 4.51 4.93 14.98
CA ALA A 78 4.02 3.56 15.08
C ALA A 78 4.31 2.72 13.83
N VAL A 79 4.15 3.29 12.63
CA VAL A 79 4.52 2.62 11.38
C VAL A 79 6.02 2.34 11.33
N LYS A 80 6.87 3.29 11.76
CA LYS A 80 8.33 3.08 11.84
C LYS A 80 8.67 1.95 12.80
N LYS A 81 8.05 1.87 13.98
CA LYS A 81 8.24 0.76 14.92
C LYS A 81 8.00 -0.60 14.27
N VAL A 82 6.94 -0.74 13.48
CA VAL A 82 6.65 -1.98 12.73
C VAL A 82 7.72 -2.23 11.67
N GLU A 83 8.14 -1.22 10.94
CA GLU A 83 9.16 -1.36 9.90
C GLU A 83 10.54 -1.71 10.46
N ASP A 84 10.89 -1.20 11.63
CA ASP A 84 12.22 -1.36 12.23
C ASP A 84 12.43 -2.72 12.89
N VAL A 85 11.37 -3.52 13.05
CA VAL A 85 11.50 -4.94 13.45
C VAL A 85 12.29 -5.75 12.41
N LEU A 86 12.21 -5.36 11.14
CA LEU A 86 12.90 -6.05 10.05
C LEU A 86 14.27 -5.43 9.77
N THR A 87 15.27 -6.29 9.59
CA THR A 87 16.57 -5.86 9.10
C THR A 87 16.49 -5.37 7.64
N LYS A 88 17.52 -4.64 7.19
CA LYS A 88 17.59 -4.17 5.78
C LYS A 88 17.51 -5.33 4.78
N ASP A 89 18.14 -6.47 5.09
CA ASP A 89 18.13 -7.64 4.21
C ASP A 89 16.78 -8.36 4.24
N GLN A 90 16.14 -8.46 5.40
CA GLN A 90 14.75 -8.95 5.51
C GLN A 90 13.78 -8.05 4.74
N LYS A 91 13.95 -6.72 4.74
CA LYS A 91 13.13 -5.79 3.93
C LYS A 91 13.28 -6.06 2.42
N LYS A 92 14.50 -6.35 1.95
CA LYS A 92 14.75 -6.74 0.55
C LYS A 92 14.17 -8.11 0.22
N ALA A 93 14.33 -9.09 1.12
CA ALA A 93 13.74 -10.42 1.00
C ALA A 93 12.21 -10.33 0.93
N ARG A 94 11.59 -9.48 1.76
CA ARG A 94 10.15 -9.17 1.73
C ARG A 94 9.69 -8.74 0.35
N LYS A 95 10.41 -7.78 -0.24
CA LYS A 95 10.08 -7.24 -1.57
C LYS A 95 10.18 -8.33 -2.63
N THR A 96 11.29 -9.06 -2.66
CA THR A 96 11.53 -10.14 -3.63
C THR A 96 10.51 -11.26 -3.52
N ALA A 97 10.20 -11.69 -2.30
CA ALA A 97 9.17 -12.69 -2.04
C ALA A 97 7.78 -12.20 -2.44
N SER A 98 7.46 -10.92 -2.18
CA SER A 98 6.20 -10.32 -2.60
C SER A 98 6.06 -10.28 -4.12
N ASP A 99 7.10 -9.84 -4.82
CA ASP A 99 7.12 -9.73 -6.28
C ASP A 99 7.01 -11.13 -6.93
N THR A 100 7.73 -12.12 -6.39
CA THR A 100 7.68 -13.52 -6.85
C THR A 100 6.31 -14.15 -6.60
N ALA A 101 5.74 -13.98 -5.40
CA ALA A 101 4.43 -14.51 -5.05
C ALA A 101 3.32 -13.92 -5.94
N LYS A 102 3.40 -12.60 -6.23
CA LYS A 102 2.48 -11.93 -7.15
C LYS A 102 2.62 -12.44 -8.59
N ALA A 103 3.85 -12.62 -9.08
CA ALA A 103 4.10 -13.19 -10.40
C ALA A 103 3.55 -14.62 -10.53
N ALA A 104 3.59 -15.39 -9.43
CA ALA A 104 2.97 -16.71 -9.31
C ALA A 104 1.43 -16.65 -9.10
N GLY A 105 0.81 -15.48 -9.15
CA GLY A 105 -0.64 -15.30 -9.03
C GLY A 105 -1.19 -15.38 -7.60
N LYS A 106 -0.35 -15.53 -6.57
CA LYS A 106 -0.78 -15.60 -5.16
C LYS A 106 -1.40 -14.27 -4.73
N LYS A 107 -2.50 -14.33 -3.99
CA LYS A 107 -3.23 -13.14 -3.49
C LYS A 107 -3.67 -13.32 -2.04
N GLY A 108 -4.07 -12.21 -1.41
CA GLY A 108 -4.67 -12.24 -0.07
C GLY A 108 -3.80 -12.96 0.96
N LYS A 109 -4.36 -14.01 1.57
CA LYS A 109 -3.68 -14.81 2.60
C LYS A 109 -2.47 -15.58 2.03
N GLU A 110 -2.59 -16.16 0.84
CA GLU A 110 -1.51 -16.96 0.23
C GLU A 110 -0.25 -16.14 -0.05
N LEU A 111 -0.43 -14.87 -0.46
CA LEU A 111 0.68 -13.94 -0.62
C LEU A 111 1.33 -13.61 0.72
N LYS A 112 0.52 -13.33 1.75
CA LYS A 112 1.03 -13.01 3.09
C LYS A 112 1.82 -14.17 3.65
N ASP A 113 1.29 -15.39 3.58
CA ASP A 113 1.95 -16.59 4.08
C ASP A 113 3.29 -16.81 3.35
N ALA A 114 3.31 -16.73 2.02
CA ALA A 114 4.54 -16.87 1.24
C ALA A 114 5.62 -15.82 1.57
N VAL A 115 5.20 -14.58 1.84
CA VAL A 115 6.13 -13.52 2.27
C VAL A 115 6.63 -13.78 3.68
N THR A 116 5.76 -14.14 4.62
CA THR A 116 6.14 -14.40 6.01
C THR A 116 7.12 -15.59 6.12
N GLU A 117 6.87 -16.67 5.39
CA GLU A 117 7.78 -17.82 5.32
C GLU A 117 9.18 -17.42 4.82
N ALA A 118 9.25 -16.53 3.82
CA ALA A 118 10.50 -16.05 3.28
C ALA A 118 11.30 -15.15 4.25
N LEU A 119 10.64 -14.53 5.24
CA LEU A 119 11.29 -13.62 6.19
C LEU A 119 12.03 -14.33 7.32
N LYS A 120 11.73 -15.61 7.59
CA LYS A 120 12.37 -16.42 8.63
C LYS A 120 12.59 -15.66 9.94
N LEU A 121 11.52 -15.04 10.44
CA LEU A 121 11.58 -14.18 11.63
C LEU A 121 11.96 -15.01 12.87
N SER A 122 12.83 -14.45 13.72
CA SER A 122 13.07 -15.01 15.05
C SER A 122 11.81 -14.86 15.93
N ASP A 123 11.72 -15.61 17.02
CA ASP A 123 10.56 -15.51 17.92
C ASP A 123 10.46 -14.14 18.59
N GLU A 124 11.60 -13.54 18.94
CA GLU A 124 11.67 -12.15 19.43
C GLU A 124 11.18 -11.13 18.38
N GLN A 125 11.52 -11.33 17.10
CA GLN A 125 11.02 -10.47 16.03
C GLN A 125 9.51 -10.65 15.82
N LYS A 126 8.99 -11.87 15.91
CA LYS A 126 7.53 -12.12 15.82
C LYS A 126 6.78 -11.44 16.96
N GLU A 127 7.30 -11.53 18.19
CA GLU A 127 6.68 -10.88 19.36
C GLU A 127 6.74 -9.35 19.23
N SER A 128 7.90 -8.80 18.84
CA SER A 128 8.08 -7.36 18.62
C SER A 128 7.17 -6.84 17.51
N MET A 129 7.01 -7.60 16.42
CA MET A 129 6.08 -7.29 15.34
C MET A 129 4.64 -7.29 15.82
N ALA A 130 4.21 -8.33 16.55
CA ALA A 130 2.85 -8.40 17.08
C ALA A 130 2.52 -7.24 18.02
N LYS A 131 3.46 -6.85 18.89
CA LYS A 131 3.31 -5.68 19.78
C LYS A 131 3.22 -4.38 18.99
N ALA A 132 4.14 -4.16 18.04
CA ALA A 132 4.16 -2.94 17.22
C ALA A 132 2.92 -2.84 16.30
N GLU A 133 2.48 -3.94 15.71
CA GLU A 133 1.26 -4.00 14.89
C GLU A 133 0.01 -3.73 15.72
N LYS A 134 -0.05 -4.26 16.96
CA LYS A 134 -1.15 -3.97 17.89
C LYS A 134 -1.18 -2.49 18.25
N GLU A 135 -0.04 -1.90 18.62
CA GLU A 135 0.06 -0.47 18.92
C GLU A 135 -0.41 0.40 17.74
N LEU A 136 0.07 0.09 16.53
CA LEU A 136 -0.37 0.77 15.31
C LEU A 136 -1.87 0.61 15.07
N THR A 137 -2.41 -0.59 15.25
CA THR A 137 -3.83 -0.88 15.04
C THR A 137 -4.71 -0.14 16.04
N ASP A 138 -4.33 -0.12 17.31
CA ASP A 138 -5.08 0.57 18.36
C ASP A 138 -5.06 2.09 18.13
N LEU A 139 -3.91 2.65 17.72
CA LEU A 139 -3.81 4.06 17.35
C LEU A 139 -4.66 4.39 16.12
N GLN A 140 -4.62 3.55 15.07
CA GLN A 140 -5.47 3.73 13.89
C GLN A 140 -6.96 3.70 14.25
N LYS A 141 -7.38 2.78 15.12
CA LYS A 141 -8.77 2.69 15.58
C LYS A 141 -9.17 3.95 16.34
N ALA A 142 -8.37 4.38 17.31
CA ALA A 142 -8.65 5.59 18.09
C ALA A 142 -8.74 6.83 17.18
N THR A 143 -7.80 7.01 16.25
CA THR A 143 -7.86 8.11 15.28
C THR A 143 -9.10 8.00 14.39
N ARG A 144 -9.45 6.78 13.94
CA ARG A 144 -10.66 6.58 13.12
C ARG A 144 -11.94 6.89 13.89
N GLU A 145 -12.02 6.55 15.16
CA GLU A 145 -13.15 6.89 16.03
C GLU A 145 -13.30 8.40 16.16
N GLN A 146 -12.20 9.14 16.34
CA GLN A 146 -12.22 10.61 16.35
C GLN A 146 -12.68 11.21 15.01
N VAL A 147 -12.25 10.63 13.88
CA VAL A 147 -12.73 11.01 12.53
C VAL A 147 -14.22 10.73 12.38
N VAL A 148 -14.74 9.62 12.91
CA VAL A 148 -16.17 9.29 12.81
C VAL A 148 -17.01 10.17 13.75
N ALA A 149 -16.47 10.53 14.92
CA ALA A 149 -17.17 11.34 15.92
C ALA A 149 -17.47 12.77 15.44
N MET A 150 -16.68 13.34 14.53
CA MET A 150 -16.93 14.67 13.96
C MET A 150 -17.98 14.68 12.84
N LEU A 151 -18.40 13.51 12.35
CA LEU A 151 -19.40 13.40 11.29
C LEU A 151 -20.83 13.53 11.85
N THR A 152 -21.74 14.02 11.02
CA THR A 152 -23.18 13.97 11.28
C THR A 152 -23.69 12.54 11.13
N ASP A 153 -24.86 12.24 11.69
CA ASP A 153 -25.43 10.89 11.60
C ASP A 153 -25.78 10.50 10.15
N GLU A 154 -26.19 11.47 9.33
CA GLU A 154 -26.39 11.30 7.89
C GLU A 154 -25.08 10.95 7.15
N GLN A 155 -23.97 11.59 7.50
CA GLN A 155 -22.65 11.26 6.95
C GLN A 155 -22.19 9.88 7.43
N LYS A 156 -22.39 9.54 8.71
CA LYS A 156 -22.04 8.21 9.26
C LYS A 156 -22.77 7.07 8.55
N ALA A 157 -24.03 7.28 8.15
CA ALA A 157 -24.80 6.29 7.38
C ALA A 157 -24.16 5.92 6.03
N ASN A 158 -23.30 6.78 5.49
CA ASN A 158 -22.56 6.57 4.24
C ASN A 158 -21.17 5.91 4.45
N LEU A 159 -20.79 5.60 5.69
CA LEU A 159 -19.54 4.88 5.96
C LEU A 159 -19.66 3.40 5.56
N PRO A 160 -18.56 2.79 5.08
CA PRO A 160 -18.54 1.36 4.78
C PRO A 160 -18.66 0.56 6.08
N THR A 161 -19.73 -0.22 6.21
CA THR A 161 -19.89 -1.14 7.33
C THR A 161 -19.23 -2.50 7.02
N PRO A 162 -18.62 -3.17 8.02
CA PRO A 162 -18.13 -4.53 7.85
C PRO A 162 -19.32 -5.43 7.46
N GLY A 163 -19.31 -5.96 6.24
CA GLY A 163 -20.36 -6.86 5.74
C GLY A 163 -21.12 -6.37 4.50
N LYS A 164 -21.18 -5.06 4.23
CA LYS A 164 -21.63 -4.57 2.90
C LYS A 164 -20.48 -4.71 1.92
N LYS A 165 -20.31 -5.92 1.35
CA LYS A 165 -19.48 -6.13 0.15
C LYS A 165 -19.88 -5.04 -0.86
N LYS A 166 -18.92 -4.21 -1.29
CA LYS A 166 -19.14 -3.39 -2.49
C LYS A 166 -19.59 -4.36 -3.58
N ALA A 167 -20.85 -4.25 -4.00
CA ALA A 167 -21.30 -4.88 -5.22
C ALA A 167 -20.31 -4.41 -6.28
N LYS A 168 -19.49 -5.33 -6.80
CA LYS A 168 -18.58 -4.99 -7.88
C LYS A 168 -19.47 -4.54 -9.03
N ALA A 169 -19.44 -3.25 -9.35
CA ALA A 169 -19.87 -2.80 -10.67
C ALA A 169 -19.04 -3.61 -11.67
N LYS A 170 -19.74 -4.41 -12.46
CA LYS A 170 -19.22 -5.32 -13.48
C LYS A 170 -18.65 -4.51 -14.63
#